data_AF-A0A059D382-F1
#
_entry.id   AF-A0A059D382-F1
#
_cell.length_a   1.000
_cell.length_b   1.000
_cell.length_c   1.000
_cell.angle_alpha   90.00
_cell.angle_beta   90.00
_cell.angle_gamma   90.00
#
_symmetry.space_group_name_H-M   'P 1'
#
loop_
_entity.id
_entity.type
_entity.pdbx_description
1 polymer ?
#
loop_
_entity_poly.entity_id
_entity_poly.type
_entity_poly.pdbx_seq_one_letter_code
_entity_poly.pdbx_strand_id
1 'polypeptide(L)'
;MTKYPYPPCRFVWDCDRSECCFDPKIQVRVRWPELVGQNGEKAKAVIEKDNALVTVILLKVGKEYGFTDFCCNRVYVYIDDKDNVVQEPMVG
;
A
#
# COMPACT_ATOMS: atom_id res chain seq x y z
N MET A 1 17.81 5.62 -4.53
CA MET A 1 17.21 6.19 -3.30
C MET A 1 16.23 7.26 -3.77
N THR A 2 14.93 6.98 -3.71
CA THR A 2 13.89 7.89 -4.23
C THR A 2 13.82 9.15 -3.38
N LYS A 3 13.57 10.27 -4.05
CA LYS A 3 13.92 11.65 -3.64
C LYS A 3 12.79 12.36 -2.87
N TYR A 4 11.83 11.63 -2.30
CA TYR A 4 10.69 12.23 -1.57
C TYR A 4 10.37 11.49 -0.26
N PRO A 5 10.04 12.24 0.81
CA PRO A 5 9.97 11.74 2.18
C PRO A 5 8.68 10.95 2.34
N TYR A 6 8.79 9.62 2.30
CA TYR A 6 7.76 8.78 2.87
C TYR A 6 7.44 9.31 4.28
N PRO A 7 6.18 9.65 4.62
CA PRO A 7 5.83 10.02 5.99
C PRO A 7 6.34 8.92 6.92
N PRO A 8 6.85 9.27 8.12
CA PRO A 8 7.53 8.30 8.96
C PRO A 8 6.66 7.06 9.15
N CYS A 9 7.28 5.89 9.01
CA CYS A 9 6.63 4.60 9.16
C CYS A 9 5.87 4.55 10.49
N ARG A 10 4.57 4.27 10.43
CA ARG A 10 3.76 4.08 11.63
C ARG A 10 3.99 2.67 12.16
N PHE A 11 4.83 2.57 13.19
CA PHE A 11 5.08 1.33 13.89
C PHE A 11 4.00 1.08 14.96
N VAL A 12 3.34 -0.07 14.87
CA VAL A 12 2.50 -0.62 15.94
C VAL A 12 3.29 -1.75 16.58
N TRP A 13 3.48 -1.71 17.91
CA TRP A 13 4.24 -2.74 18.63
C TRP A 13 3.65 -4.13 18.36
N ASP A 14 4.53 -5.09 18.07
CA ASP A 14 4.19 -6.48 17.73
C ASP A 14 3.22 -6.65 16.54
N CYS A 15 3.27 -5.72 15.57
CA CYS A 15 2.50 -5.81 14.34
C CYS A 15 3.39 -6.09 13.11
N ASP A 16 3.28 -7.30 12.56
CA ASP A 16 4.04 -7.80 11.41
C ASP A 16 3.17 -8.13 10.19
N ARG A 17 1.85 -7.88 10.30
CA ARG A 17 0.86 -8.19 9.26
C ARG A 17 -0.20 -7.11 9.18
N SER A 18 -0.84 -6.98 8.02
CA SER A 18 -1.79 -5.90 7.72
C SER A 18 -2.97 -5.82 8.69
N GLU A 19 -3.36 -6.95 9.31
CA GLU A 19 -4.57 -7.05 10.14
C GLU A 19 -4.46 -6.36 11.50
N CYS A 20 -3.26 -6.13 12.04
CA CYS A 20 -3.06 -5.49 13.36
C CYS A 20 -2.81 -3.97 13.28
N CYS A 21 -2.76 -3.41 12.07
CA CYS A 21 -2.33 -2.03 11.86
C CYS A 21 -3.28 -0.95 12.38
N PHE A 22 -4.56 -1.28 12.50
CA PHE A 22 -5.60 -0.34 12.88
C PHE A 22 -6.42 -0.90 14.03
N ASP A 23 -6.93 -0.01 14.87
CA ASP A 23 -7.83 -0.40 15.97
C ASP A 23 -9.05 -1.13 15.37
N PRO A 24 -9.44 -2.31 15.88
CA PRO A 24 -10.62 -3.03 15.40
C PRO A 24 -11.92 -2.22 15.39
N LYS A 25 -11.99 -1.14 16.19
CA LYS A 25 -13.12 -0.19 16.21
C LYS A 25 -13.11 0.75 15.00
N ILE A 26 -11.96 0.96 14.37
CA ILE A 26 -11.80 1.73 13.13
C ILE A 26 -11.97 0.74 11.97
N GLN A 27 -13.15 0.73 11.37
CA GLN A 27 -13.42 -0.11 10.20
C GLN A 27 -12.75 0.48 8.96
N VAL A 28 -11.50 0.12 8.73
CA VAL A 28 -10.74 0.46 7.51
C VAL A 28 -10.29 -0.80 6.79
N ARG A 29 -10.19 -0.71 5.46
CA ARG A 29 -9.69 -1.80 4.63
C ARG A 29 -8.16 -1.84 4.66
N VAL A 30 -7.62 -3.05 4.59
CA VAL A 30 -6.17 -3.30 4.62
C VAL A 30 -5.66 -4.11 3.44
N ARG A 31 -6.56 -4.59 2.58
CA ARG A 31 -6.31 -5.44 1.40
C ARG A 31 -7.33 -5.11 0.32
N TRP A 32 -6.92 -5.20 -0.94
CA TRP A 32 -7.75 -4.86 -2.11
C TRP A 32 -7.56 -5.83 -3.29
N PRO A 33 -7.94 -7.11 -3.16
CA PRO A 33 -7.77 -8.09 -4.23
C PRO A 33 -8.52 -7.72 -5.53
N GLU A 34 -9.59 -6.93 -5.45
CA GLU A 34 -10.38 -6.48 -6.60
C GLU A 34 -9.66 -5.46 -7.50
N LEU A 35 -8.54 -4.91 -7.04
CA LEU A 35 -7.76 -3.91 -7.80
C LEU A 35 -6.74 -4.54 -8.74
N VAL A 36 -6.48 -5.85 -8.63
CA VAL A 36 -5.59 -6.56 -9.56
C VAL A 36 -6.13 -6.43 -10.99
N GLY A 37 -5.24 -6.06 -11.91
CA GLY A 37 -5.57 -5.79 -13.31
C GLY A 37 -6.16 -4.40 -13.59
N GLN A 38 -6.46 -3.59 -12.58
CA GLN A 38 -6.88 -2.20 -12.78
C GLN A 38 -5.68 -1.27 -12.95
N ASN A 39 -5.92 -0.07 -13.50
CA ASN A 39 -4.89 0.95 -13.59
C ASN A 39 -4.40 1.41 -12.20
N GLY A 40 -3.09 1.59 -12.05
CA GLY A 40 -2.43 1.90 -10.78
C GLY A 40 -2.86 3.20 -10.13
N GLU A 41 -3.03 4.28 -10.90
CA GLU A 41 -3.49 5.57 -10.37
C GLU A 41 -4.95 5.48 -9.88
N LYS A 42 -5.78 4.73 -10.61
CA LYS A 42 -7.16 4.45 -10.16
C LYS A 42 -7.15 3.61 -8.88
N ALA A 43 -6.30 2.58 -8.81
CA ALA A 43 -6.16 1.74 -7.62
C ALA A 43 -5.71 2.58 -6.41
N LYS A 44 -4.72 3.46 -6.61
CA LYS A 44 -4.27 4.42 -5.59
C LYS A 44 -5.42 5.27 -5.05
N ALA A 45 -6.19 5.89 -5.93
CA ALA A 45 -7.31 6.74 -5.52
C ALA A 45 -8.39 5.95 -4.75
N VAL A 46 -8.64 4.69 -5.12
CA VAL A 46 -9.57 3.81 -4.38
C VAL A 46 -9.02 3.49 -3.00
N ILE A 47 -7.76 3.10 -2.89
CA ILE A 47 -7.13 2.72 -1.62
C ILE A 47 -7.11 3.89 -0.64
N GLU A 48 -6.66 5.07 -1.07
CA GLU A 48 -6.58 6.26 -0.20
C GLU A 48 -7.97 6.76 0.22
N LYS A 49 -9.00 6.49 -0.59
CA LYS A 49 -10.41 6.76 -0.24
C LYS A 49 -10.96 5.74 0.75
N ASP A 50 -10.67 4.46 0.56
CA ASP A 50 -11.12 3.37 1.43
C ASP A 50 -10.41 3.40 2.80
N ASN A 51 -9.15 3.83 2.82
CA ASN A 51 -8.35 3.96 4.02
C ASN A 51 -7.50 5.25 3.96
N ALA A 52 -8.03 6.33 4.54
CA ALA A 52 -7.34 7.62 4.60
C ALA A 52 -6.11 7.64 5.53
N LEU A 53 -5.80 6.53 6.21
CA LEU A 53 -4.66 6.40 7.11
C LEU A 53 -3.41 5.86 6.42
N VAL A 54 -3.51 5.45 5.15
CA VAL A 54 -2.40 4.90 4.38
C VAL A 54 -1.94 5.85 3.29
N THR A 55 -0.68 5.72 2.90
CA THR A 55 -0.11 6.36 1.73
C THR A 55 0.21 5.29 0.69
N VAL A 56 -0.26 5.48 -0.53
CA VAL A 56 0.00 4.54 -1.62
C VAL A 56 1.25 4.95 -2.39
N ILE A 57 2.13 3.97 -2.60
CA ILE A 57 3.31 4.11 -3.44
C ILE A 57 3.18 3.15 -4.61
N LEU A 58 3.17 3.70 -5.83
CA LEU A 58 3.22 2.90 -7.06
C LEU A 58 4.67 2.48 -7.32
N LEU A 59 4.88 1.21 -7.65
CA LEU A 59 6.19 0.66 -7.98
C LEU A 59 6.11 -0.13 -9.28
N LYS A 60 6.93 0.22 -10.27
CA LYS A 60 7.07 -0.58 -11.50
C LYS A 60 7.85 -1.86 -11.22
N VAL A 61 7.21 -3.00 -11.45
CA VAL A 61 7.82 -4.32 -11.23
C VAL A 61 9.11 -4.47 -12.02
N GLY A 62 10.16 -4.93 -11.35
CA GLY A 62 11.49 -5.13 -11.95
C GLY A 62 12.32 -3.86 -12.13
N LYS A 63 11.72 -2.67 -11.94
CA LYS A 63 12.41 -1.37 -12.04
C LYS A 63 12.58 -0.71 -10.67
N GLU A 64 11.56 -0.81 -9.84
CA GLU A 64 11.48 -0.18 -8.53
C GLU A 64 11.20 -1.21 -7.46
N TYR A 65 11.78 -1.00 -6.28
CA TYR A 65 11.62 -1.89 -5.13
C TYR A 65 11.16 -1.05 -3.94
N GLY A 66 10.19 -1.60 -3.20
CA GLY A 66 9.78 -1.06 -1.92
C GLY A 66 10.88 -1.25 -0.87
N PHE A 67 10.72 -0.59 0.26
CA PHE A 67 11.50 -0.88 1.46
C PHE A 67 11.11 -2.25 2.00
N THR A 68 12.03 -2.91 2.71
CA THR A 68 11.82 -4.23 3.32
C THR A 68 11.19 -4.16 4.71
N ASP A 69 10.95 -2.94 5.22
CA ASP A 69 10.26 -2.73 6.48
C ASP A 69 8.74 -2.91 6.29
N PHE A 70 8.04 -3.12 7.41
CA PHE A 70 6.58 -3.20 7.44
C PHE A 70 6.02 -1.93 8.08
N CYS A 71 5.18 -1.19 7.34
CA CYS A 71 4.62 0.09 7.75
C CYS A 71 3.10 0.11 7.62
N CYS A 72 2.43 0.30 8.76
CA CYS A 72 0.96 0.27 8.82
C CYS A 72 0.26 1.42 8.09
N ASN A 73 0.98 2.47 7.73
CA ASN A 73 0.50 3.61 6.94
C ASN A 73 1.02 3.56 5.49
N ARG A 74 1.41 2.40 4.97
CA ARG A 74 1.86 2.23 3.59
C ARG A 74 1.06 1.16 2.86
N VAL A 75 0.90 1.37 1.57
CA VAL A 75 0.50 0.32 0.63
C VAL A 75 1.40 0.43 -0.59
N TYR A 76 2.12 -0.65 -0.89
CA TYR A 76 2.79 -0.79 -2.18
C TYR A 76 1.82 -1.34 -3.21
N VAL A 77 1.67 -0.61 -4.32
CA VAL A 77 0.93 -1.06 -5.49
C VAL A 77 1.94 -1.33 -6.59
N TYR A 78 2.16 -2.61 -6.86
CA TYR A 78 3.05 -3.05 -7.91
C TYR A 78 2.32 -3.03 -9.24
N ILE A 79 2.89 -2.33 -10.22
CA ILE A 79 2.32 -2.13 -11.54
C ILE A 79 3.24 -2.68 -12.64
N ASP A 80 2.63 -3.16 -13.71
CA ASP A 80 3.33 -3.56 -14.94
C ASP A 80 3.71 -2.34 -15.81
N ASP A 81 4.35 -2.60 -16.95
CA ASP A 81 4.71 -1.57 -17.91
C ASP A 81 3.51 -0.89 -18.60
N LYS A 82 2.30 -1.43 -18.45
CA LYS A 82 1.03 -0.84 -18.89
C LYS A 82 0.31 -0.11 -17.74
N ASP A 83 1.00 0.10 -16.63
CA ASP A 83 0.52 0.73 -15.41
C ASP A 83 -0.69 0.01 -14.77
N ASN A 84 -0.82 -1.31 -14.97
CA ASN A 84 -1.85 -2.12 -14.33
C ASN A 84 -1.30 -2.85 -13.11
N VAL A 85 -2.11 -2.94 -12.06
CA VAL A 85 -1.78 -3.64 -10.82
C VAL A 85 -1.59 -5.13 -11.09
N VAL A 86 -0.46 -5.70 -10.67
CA VAL A 86 -0.14 -7.11 -10.94
C VAL A 86 -0.34 -8.03 -9.75
N GLN A 87 -0.43 -7.49 -8.54
CA GLN A 87 -0.61 -8.25 -7.30
C GLN A 87 -1.57 -7.53 -6.37
N GLU A 88 -2.16 -8.27 -5.42
CA GLU A 88 -3.04 -7.72 -4.40
C GLU A 88 -2.35 -6.59 -3.62
N PRO A 89 -2.88 -5.34 -3.68
CA PRO A 89 -2.43 -4.28 -2.79
C PRO A 89 -2.83 -4.60 -1.35
N MET A 90 -1.88 -4.44 -0.43
CA MET A 90 -2.09 -4.64 0.99
C MET A 90 -1.26 -3.68 1.83
N VAL A 91 -1.71 -3.43 3.05
CA VAL A 91 -1.01 -2.57 4.00
C VAL A 91 0.28 -3.22 4.48
N GLY A 92 1.39 -2.47 4.40
CA GLY A 92 2.75 -2.90 4.76
C GLY A 92 3.85 -2.09 4.09
#